data_AF-A0A935IB53-F1
#
_entry.id   AF-A0A935IB53-F1
#
_cell.length_a   1.000
_cell.length_b   1.000
_cell.length_c   1.000
_cell.angle_alpha   90.00
_cell.angle_beta   90.00
_cell.angle_gamma   90.00
#
_symmetry.space_group_name_H-M   'P 1'
#
loop_
_entity.id
_entity.type
_entity.pdbx_description
1 polymer ?
#
loop_
_entity_poly.entity_id
_entity_poly.type
_entity_poly.pdbx_seq_one_letter_code
_entity_poly.pdbx_strand_id
1 'polypeptide(L)'
;MKLYITTSLLFISLFAESQINSIRINPNIVLPIDSIESKALITSLNDFLLAAQKPNEDNKFIFEHEKIETFIQLDEINGIEKSGKFKDDYFYKPYLTNIVLLKDNTYLIQLSYIGINENTALLRASFEFIAHKTNNSYSFSSPLLKNTKIGKPKKLVIIFFIIKTPSIKTK
;
A
#
# COMPACT_ATOMS: atom_id res chain seq x y z
N MET A 1 -5.49 -30.84 40.78
CA MET A 1 -5.42 -29.36 40.65
C MET A 1 -4.38 -28.84 39.64
N LYS A 2 -3.73 -29.69 38.82
CA LYS A 2 -2.73 -29.26 37.82
C LYS A 2 -3.23 -29.26 36.35
N LEU A 3 -4.41 -29.82 36.07
CA LEU A 3 -4.92 -29.99 34.70
C LEU A 3 -5.81 -28.82 34.22
N TYR A 4 -6.42 -28.05 35.13
CA TYR A 4 -7.33 -26.95 34.77
C TYR A 4 -6.59 -25.66 34.38
N ILE A 5 -5.34 -25.50 34.83
CA ILE A 5 -4.53 -24.31 34.51
C ILE A 5 -3.98 -24.40 33.08
N THR A 6 -3.70 -25.62 32.59
CA THR A 6 -3.16 -25.85 31.24
C THR A 6 -4.20 -25.63 30.14
N THR A 7 -5.48 -25.94 30.37
CA THR A 7 -6.55 -25.72 29.37
C THR A 7 -6.93 -24.25 29.22
N SER A 8 -6.78 -23.44 30.28
CA SER A 8 -7.04 -21.99 30.21
C SER A 8 -6.01 -21.22 29.38
N LEU A 9 -4.78 -21.74 29.24
CA LEU A 9 -3.70 -21.06 28.51
C LEU A 9 -3.83 -21.22 26.97
N LEU A 10 -4.54 -22.25 26.50
CA LEU A 10 -4.72 -22.56 25.07
C LEU A 10 -5.78 -21.70 24.38
N PHE A 11 -6.70 -21.08 25.14
CA PHE A 11 -7.76 -20.24 24.55
C PHE A 11 -7.29 -18.83 24.17
N ILE A 12 -6.16 -18.35 24.72
CA ILE A 12 -5.67 -16.98 24.48
C ILE A 12 -4.94 -16.87 23.13
N SER A 13 -4.47 -17.97 22.54
CA SER A 13 -3.75 -17.96 21.26
C SER A 13 -4.65 -17.89 20.02
N LEU A 14 -5.98 -17.93 20.17
CA LEU A 14 -6.91 -17.96 19.02
C LEU A 14 -7.24 -16.57 18.42
N PHE A 15 -6.74 -15.48 19.01
CA PHE A 15 -6.94 -14.13 18.49
C PHE A 15 -5.69 -13.53 17.83
N ALA A 16 -4.74 -14.38 17.41
CA ALA A 16 -3.54 -13.94 16.71
C ALA A 16 -3.82 -13.63 15.21
N GLU A 17 -4.57 -12.57 14.94
CA GLU A 17 -4.65 -11.94 13.62
C GLU A 17 -3.37 -11.09 13.41
N SER A 18 -2.25 -11.74 13.04
CA SER A 18 -0.98 -11.08 12.73
C SER A 18 -0.53 -11.41 11.31
N GLN A 19 -1.37 -11.09 10.33
CA GLN A 19 -0.93 -10.99 8.94
C GLN A 19 -0.95 -9.51 8.55
N ILE A 20 0.08 -8.77 8.98
CA ILE A 20 0.32 -7.43 8.47
C ILE A 20 1.03 -7.59 7.13
N ASN A 21 0.30 -7.41 6.03
CA ASN A 21 0.88 -7.29 4.69
C ASN A 21 1.61 -5.95 4.58
N SER A 22 2.81 -5.90 5.16
CA SER A 22 3.68 -4.74 5.02
C SER A 22 4.05 -4.51 3.55
N ILE A 23 4.18 -3.24 3.20
CA ILE A 23 4.63 -2.80 1.90
C ILE A 23 6.00 -3.41 1.57
N ARG A 24 6.10 -3.99 0.39
CA ARG A 24 7.35 -4.55 -0.13
C ARG A 24 8.15 -3.44 -0.79
N ILE A 25 9.37 -3.21 -0.32
CA ILE A 25 10.24 -2.17 -0.88
C ILE A 25 11.28 -2.84 -1.77
N ASN A 26 11.37 -2.40 -3.02
CA ASN A 26 12.46 -2.81 -3.90
C ASN A 26 13.77 -2.18 -3.40
N PRO A 27 14.87 -2.94 -3.26
CA PRO A 27 16.15 -2.42 -2.76
C PRO A 27 16.73 -1.27 -3.59
N ASN A 28 16.30 -1.11 -4.86
CA ASN A 28 16.75 -0.04 -5.73
C ASN A 28 16.01 1.30 -5.50
N ILE A 29 15.03 1.34 -4.60
CA ILE A 29 14.28 2.57 -4.28
C ILE A 29 15.08 3.39 -3.28
N VAL A 30 15.37 4.63 -3.67
CA VAL A 30 16.02 5.60 -2.79
C VAL A 30 14.97 6.19 -1.86
N LEU A 31 15.02 5.82 -0.59
CA LEU A 31 14.20 6.42 0.47
C LEU A 31 14.78 7.78 0.90
N PRO A 32 14.00 8.60 1.63
CA PRO A 32 14.53 9.82 2.26
C PRO A 32 15.84 9.58 3.02
N ILE A 33 16.80 10.51 2.88
CA ILE A 33 18.17 10.36 3.43
C ILE A 33 18.13 10.18 4.95
N ASP A 34 17.20 10.86 5.62
CA ASP A 34 17.01 10.72 7.07
C ASP A 34 16.28 9.41 7.38
N SER A 35 16.95 8.53 8.14
CA SER A 35 16.42 7.25 8.60
C SER A 35 15.15 7.39 9.46
N ILE A 36 15.01 8.48 10.21
CA ILE A 36 13.84 8.76 11.06
C ILE A 36 12.66 9.11 10.17
N GLU A 37 12.86 9.99 9.19
CA GLU A 37 11.82 10.38 8.23
C GLU A 37 11.37 9.19 7.38
N SER A 38 12.33 8.40 6.87
CA SER A 38 12.05 7.16 6.15
C SER A 38 11.20 6.20 6.97
N LYS A 39 11.55 5.98 8.24
CA LYS A 39 10.78 5.10 9.12
C LYS A 39 9.38 5.64 9.37
N ALA A 40 9.23 6.93 9.64
CA ALA A 40 7.93 7.57 9.86
C ALA A 40 7.03 7.49 8.62
N LEU A 41 7.60 7.71 7.43
CA LEU A 41 6.90 7.63 6.15
C LEU A 41 6.39 6.22 5.89
N ILE A 42 7.28 5.22 5.96
CA ILE A 42 6.93 3.82 5.71
C ILE A 42 5.94 3.31 6.75
N THR A 43 6.07 3.70 8.01
CA THR A 43 5.10 3.32 9.06
C THR A 43 3.72 3.91 8.75
N SER A 44 3.64 5.22 8.51
CA SER A 44 2.37 5.89 8.18
C SER A 44 1.73 5.32 6.92
N LEU A 45 2.55 4.96 5.92
CA LEU A 45 2.08 4.36 4.67
C LEU A 45 1.51 2.96 4.88
N ASN A 46 2.16 2.13 5.69
CA ASN A 46 1.61 0.82 6.04
C ASN A 46 0.28 0.95 6.77
N ASP A 47 0.18 1.86 7.74
CA ASP A 47 -1.05 2.06 8.49
C ASP A 47 -2.18 2.62 7.60
N PHE A 48 -1.86 3.53 6.68
CA PHE A 48 -2.77 4.05 5.67
C PHE A 48 -3.31 2.94 4.75
N LEU A 49 -2.44 2.06 4.24
CA LEU A 49 -2.85 0.96 3.35
C LEU A 49 -3.63 -0.14 4.10
N LEU A 50 -3.31 -0.38 5.37
CA LEU A 50 -4.07 -1.29 6.21
C LEU A 50 -5.48 -0.73 6.50
N ALA A 51 -5.59 0.57 6.74
CA ALA A 51 -6.88 1.23 6.89
C ALA A 51 -7.66 1.32 5.57
N ALA A 52 -7.00 1.34 4.41
CA ALA A 52 -7.63 1.32 3.09
C ALA A 52 -8.44 0.05 2.80
N GLN A 53 -8.24 -1.04 3.56
CA GLN A 53 -9.01 -2.27 3.44
C GLN A 53 -10.30 -2.26 4.30
N LYS A 54 -10.59 -1.14 4.98
CA LYS A 54 -11.77 -0.89 5.83
C LYS A 54 -12.61 0.25 5.23
N PRO A 55 -13.79 0.60 5.80
CA PRO A 55 -14.50 1.80 5.39
C PRO A 55 -13.60 3.04 5.43
N ASN A 56 -13.71 3.91 4.43
CA ASN A 56 -12.79 5.04 4.25
C ASN A 56 -12.78 6.00 5.45
N GLU A 57 -13.89 6.12 6.16
CA GLU A 57 -14.06 6.96 7.35
C GLU A 57 -13.17 6.54 8.52
N ASP A 58 -12.76 5.26 8.57
CA ASP A 58 -11.88 4.74 9.62
C ASP A 58 -10.40 5.10 9.37
N ASN A 59 -10.06 5.56 8.16
CA ASN A 59 -8.70 5.87 7.77
C ASN A 59 -8.29 7.28 8.20
N LYS A 60 -7.69 7.36 9.39
CA LYS A 60 -7.21 8.61 10.01
C LYS A 60 -5.98 9.22 9.33
N PHE A 61 -5.39 8.53 8.36
CA PHE A 61 -4.20 8.99 7.65
C PHE A 61 -4.54 9.78 6.39
N ILE A 62 -5.82 10.01 6.10
CA ILE A 62 -6.24 10.80 4.94
C ILE A 62 -6.02 12.29 5.22
N PHE A 63 -5.46 12.98 4.24
CA PHE A 63 -5.31 14.42 4.29
C PHE A 63 -6.67 15.10 4.10
N GLU A 64 -7.15 15.79 5.14
CA GLU A 64 -8.55 16.24 5.22
C GLU A 64 -8.96 17.19 4.08
N HIS A 65 -8.03 17.98 3.54
CA HIS A 65 -8.32 18.93 2.47
C HIS A 65 -8.59 18.27 1.10
N GLU A 66 -8.19 17.01 0.91
CA GLU A 66 -8.37 16.24 -0.35
C GLU A 66 -9.07 14.90 -0.06
N LYS A 67 -9.93 14.89 0.96
CA LYS A 67 -10.58 13.69 1.50
C LYS A 67 -11.47 12.99 0.48
N ILE A 68 -12.31 13.74 -0.24
CA ILE A 68 -13.28 13.19 -1.18
C ILE A 68 -12.58 12.46 -2.32
N GLU A 69 -11.54 13.08 -2.90
CA GLU A 69 -10.77 12.49 -3.98
C GLU A 69 -9.97 11.28 -3.53
N THR A 70 -9.48 11.33 -2.28
CA THR A 70 -8.79 10.20 -1.68
C THR A 70 -9.74 9.03 -1.43
N PHE A 71 -10.99 9.28 -0.99
CA PHE A 71 -12.00 8.24 -0.79
C PHE A 71 -12.29 7.49 -2.11
N ILE A 72 -12.48 8.23 -3.21
CA ILE A 72 -12.71 7.62 -4.52
C ILE A 72 -11.57 6.67 -4.91
N GLN A 73 -10.32 7.07 -4.68
CA GLN A 73 -9.17 6.21 -4.98
C GLN A 73 -9.05 5.03 -4.02
N LEU A 74 -9.46 5.18 -2.76
CA LEU A 74 -9.45 4.11 -1.77
C LEU A 74 -10.53 3.05 -2.04
N ASP A 75 -11.69 3.44 -2.58
CA ASP A 75 -12.73 2.50 -3.01
C ASP A 75 -12.20 1.51 -4.06
N GLU A 76 -11.30 1.96 -4.94
CA GLU A 76 -10.63 1.11 -5.94
C GLU A 76 -9.53 0.20 -5.34
N ILE A 77 -8.99 0.58 -4.19
CA ILE A 77 -7.95 -0.18 -3.47
C ILE A 77 -8.56 -1.21 -2.51
N ASN A 78 -9.76 -0.96 -2.02
CA ASN A 78 -10.43 -1.87 -1.10
C ASN A 78 -10.65 -3.24 -1.77
N GLY A 79 -10.09 -4.29 -1.15
CA GLY A 79 -10.19 -5.65 -1.68
C GLY A 79 -9.30 -5.93 -2.88
N ILE A 80 -8.40 -5.02 -3.27
CA ILE A 80 -7.49 -5.23 -4.42
C ILE A 80 -6.51 -6.39 -4.21
N GLU A 81 -6.22 -6.73 -2.95
CA GLU A 81 -5.32 -7.84 -2.62
C GLU A 81 -5.92 -9.20 -3.00
N LYS A 82 -7.26 -9.29 -3.11
CA LYS A 82 -7.99 -10.54 -3.34
C LYS A 82 -7.91 -10.97 -4.80
N SER A 83 -7.72 -12.27 -5.02
CA SER A 83 -7.83 -12.88 -6.34
C SER A 83 -8.86 -13.99 -6.37
N GLY A 84 -9.99 -13.73 -7.05
CA GLY A 84 -10.97 -14.78 -7.35
C GLY A 84 -10.42 -15.91 -8.22
N LYS A 85 -9.40 -15.64 -9.05
CA LYS A 85 -8.75 -16.65 -9.90
C LYS A 85 -7.89 -17.62 -9.09
N PHE A 86 -7.15 -17.11 -8.10
CA PHE A 86 -6.21 -17.90 -7.31
C PHE A 86 -6.77 -18.33 -5.95
N LYS A 87 -8.01 -17.89 -5.61
CA LYS A 87 -8.70 -18.18 -4.34
C LYS A 87 -7.87 -17.82 -3.11
N ASP A 88 -7.20 -16.68 -3.19
CA ASP A 88 -6.35 -16.14 -2.13
C ASP A 88 -6.72 -14.67 -1.92
N ASP A 89 -7.07 -14.34 -0.67
CA ASP A 89 -7.49 -13.00 -0.26
C ASP A 89 -6.32 -12.01 -0.15
N TYR A 90 -5.08 -12.50 -0.19
CA TYR A 90 -3.85 -11.72 -0.03
C TYR A 90 -2.85 -11.96 -1.17
N PHE A 91 -3.38 -12.31 -2.35
CA PHE A 91 -2.59 -12.68 -3.52
C PHE A 91 -1.78 -11.50 -4.07
N TYR A 92 -2.43 -10.35 -4.26
CA TYR A 92 -1.76 -9.15 -4.77
C TYR A 92 -1.23 -8.32 -3.61
N LYS A 93 0.09 -8.19 -3.51
CA LYS A 93 0.74 -7.50 -2.40
C LYS A 93 1.18 -6.10 -2.81
N PRO A 94 1.13 -5.10 -1.92
CA PRO A 94 1.59 -3.76 -2.23
C PRO A 94 3.11 -3.72 -2.32
N TYR A 95 3.62 -3.19 -3.42
CA TYR A 95 5.02 -2.86 -3.62
C TYR A 95 5.17 -1.35 -3.71
N LEU A 96 6.07 -0.80 -2.90
CA LEU A 96 6.60 0.52 -3.16
C LEU A 96 7.40 0.43 -4.46
N THR A 97 7.08 1.27 -5.44
CA THR A 97 7.80 1.31 -6.71
C THR A 97 8.59 2.59 -6.90
N ASN A 98 8.16 3.69 -6.28
CA ASN A 98 8.88 4.95 -6.33
C ASN A 98 8.51 5.87 -5.17
N ILE A 99 9.47 6.70 -4.75
CA ILE A 99 9.26 7.84 -3.86
C ILE A 99 10.05 9.03 -4.43
N VAL A 100 9.39 10.16 -4.61
CA VAL A 100 10.02 11.39 -5.10
C VAL A 100 9.67 12.53 -4.17
N LEU A 101 10.69 13.22 -3.65
CA LEU A 101 10.49 14.47 -2.91
C LEU A 101 9.96 15.56 -3.86
N LEU A 102 8.85 16.17 -3.46
CA LEU A 102 8.24 17.31 -4.13
C LEU A 102 8.55 18.60 -3.36
N LYS A 103 7.92 19.71 -3.77
CA LYS A 103 7.94 20.97 -3.01
C LYS A 103 7.22 20.83 -1.67
N ASP A 104 7.52 21.74 -0.75
CA ASP A 104 6.86 21.87 0.55
C ASP A 104 6.97 20.62 1.44
N ASN A 105 8.06 19.87 1.28
CA ASN A 105 8.35 18.65 2.03
C ASN A 105 7.26 17.57 1.90
N THR A 106 6.60 17.54 0.74
CA THR A 106 5.65 16.50 0.35
C THR A 106 6.35 15.46 -0.52
N TYR A 107 5.82 14.23 -0.56
CA TYR A 107 6.39 13.15 -1.36
C TYR A 107 5.35 12.61 -2.32
N LEU A 108 5.73 12.40 -3.59
CA LEU A 108 4.97 11.56 -4.51
C LEU A 108 5.37 10.11 -4.27
N ILE A 109 4.39 9.27 -3.94
CA ILE A 109 4.57 7.84 -3.69
C ILE A 109 3.87 7.09 -4.79
N GLN A 110 4.56 6.11 -5.38
CA GLN A 110 3.97 5.19 -6.34
C GLN A 110 3.96 3.79 -5.77
N LEU A 111 2.80 3.15 -5.85
CA LEU A 111 2.53 1.81 -5.36
C LEU A 111 2.06 0.93 -6.49
N SER A 112 2.44 -0.34 -6.47
CA SER A 112 1.96 -1.36 -7.40
C SER A 112 1.51 -2.60 -6.65
N TYR A 113 0.31 -3.09 -6.94
CA TYR A 113 -0.19 -4.34 -6.36
C TYR A 113 0.18 -5.51 -7.29
N ILE A 114 1.08 -6.37 -6.82
CA ILE A 114 1.68 -7.43 -7.64
C ILE A 114 1.47 -8.78 -6.96
N GLY A 115 0.95 -9.73 -7.72
CA GLY A 115 0.86 -11.14 -7.34
C GLY A 115 1.94 -11.96 -8.04
N ILE A 116 2.35 -13.06 -7.44
CA ILE A 116 3.36 -13.96 -8.01
C ILE A 116 2.68 -15.31 -8.25
N ASN A 117 2.67 -15.77 -9.50
CA ASN A 117 2.21 -17.10 -9.87
C ASN A 117 3.27 -17.78 -10.74
N GLU A 118 3.72 -18.97 -10.36
CA GLU A 118 4.71 -19.75 -11.14
C GLU A 118 5.93 -18.91 -11.56
N ASN A 119 6.48 -18.11 -10.63
CA ASN A 119 7.59 -17.18 -10.85
C ASN A 119 7.34 -16.04 -11.86
N THR A 120 6.08 -15.84 -12.26
CA THR A 120 5.66 -14.70 -13.08
C THR A 120 5.00 -13.64 -12.21
N ALA A 121 5.46 -12.39 -12.35
CA ALA A 121 4.86 -11.24 -11.68
C ALA A 121 3.62 -10.77 -12.45
N LEU A 122 2.49 -10.68 -11.76
CA LEU A 122 1.20 -10.23 -12.29
C LEU A 122 0.83 -8.90 -11.64
N LEU A 123 0.90 -7.81 -12.41
CA LEU A 123 0.46 -6.49 -11.95
C LEU A 123 -1.06 -6.39 -11.98
N ARG A 124 -1.65 -6.04 -10.84
CA ARG A 124 -3.08 -5.77 -10.71
C ARG A 124 -3.42 -4.34 -11.04
N ALA A 125 -2.73 -3.40 -10.39
CA ALA A 125 -2.88 -1.97 -10.61
C ALA A 125 -1.69 -1.22 -10.02
N SER A 126 -1.54 0.05 -10.39
CA SER A 126 -0.62 0.98 -9.74
C SER A 126 -1.37 2.24 -9.33
N PHE A 127 -0.98 2.80 -8.20
CA PHE A 127 -1.57 3.98 -7.59
C PHE A 127 -0.51 5.00 -7.23
N GLU A 128 -0.92 6.25 -7.23
CA GLU A 128 -0.08 7.37 -6.81
C GLU A 128 -0.74 8.06 -5.62
N PHE A 129 0.08 8.49 -4.66
CA PHE A 129 -0.35 9.27 -3.50
C PHE A 129 0.62 10.42 -3.26
N ILE A 130 0.10 11.52 -2.74
CA ILE A 130 0.91 12.58 -2.16
C ILE A 130 0.95 12.36 -0.66
N ALA A 131 2.14 12.18 -0.09
CA ALA A 131 2.33 12.18 1.35
C ALA A 131 2.68 13.59 1.83
N HIS A 132 1.91 14.08 2.80
CA HIS A 132 2.06 15.37 3.44
C HIS A 132 2.66 15.15 4.83
N LYS A 133 3.84 15.71 5.06
CA LYS A 133 4.50 15.60 6.36
C LYS A 133 3.79 16.48 7.38
N THR A 134 3.39 15.90 8.50
CA THR A 134 2.82 16.59 9.66
C THR A 134 3.60 16.19 10.91
N ASN A 135 4.52 17.05 11.35
CA ASN A 135 5.44 16.80 12.46
C ASN A 135 6.23 15.49 12.26
N ASN A 136 5.77 14.39 12.86
CA ASN A 136 6.42 13.08 12.88
C ASN A 136 5.56 11.95 12.27
N SER A 137 4.50 12.31 11.55
CA SER A 137 3.65 11.39 10.80
C SER A 137 3.37 11.94 9.41
N TYR A 138 2.80 11.10 8.55
CA TYR A 138 2.36 11.49 7.22
C TYR A 138 0.87 11.27 7.07
N SER A 139 0.22 12.22 6.40
CA SER A 139 -1.12 12.05 5.85
C SER A 139 -1.04 11.94 4.34
N PHE A 140 -2.01 11.28 3.72
CA PHE A 140 -1.97 10.92 2.32
C PHE A 140 -3.16 11.48 1.57
N SER A 141 -2.93 11.92 0.34
CA SER A 141 -3.99 12.32 -0.57
C SER A 141 -3.81 11.76 -1.97
N SER A 142 -4.93 11.72 -2.68
CA SER A 142 -4.94 11.45 -4.12
C SER A 142 -4.38 12.64 -4.92
N PRO A 143 -3.55 12.40 -5.95
CA PRO A 143 -3.11 13.45 -6.87
C PRO A 143 -4.21 13.92 -7.84
N LEU A 144 -5.45 13.39 -7.76
CA LEU A 144 -6.53 13.67 -8.70
C LEU A 144 -6.82 15.17 -8.91
N LEU A 145 -6.80 15.99 -7.84
CA LEU A 145 -6.99 17.45 -7.96
C LEU A 145 -5.87 18.14 -8.74
N LYS A 146 -4.62 17.71 -8.54
CA LYS A 146 -3.46 18.24 -9.27
C LYS A 146 -3.51 17.87 -10.75
N ASN A 147 -4.03 16.69 -11.06
CA ASN A 147 -4.16 16.18 -12.43
C ASN A 147 -5.33 16.80 -13.21
N THR A 148 -6.38 17.27 -12.51
CA THR A 148 -7.57 17.87 -13.13
C THR A 148 -7.46 19.39 -13.35
N LYS A 149 -6.72 20.11 -12.51
CA LYS A 149 -6.48 21.56 -12.68
C LYS A 149 -5.49 21.91 -13.81
N ILE A 150 -4.52 21.04 -14.08
CA ILE A 150 -3.56 21.21 -15.18
C ILE A 150 -4.19 20.59 -16.43
N GLY A 151 -5.04 21.37 -17.09
CA GLY A 151 -5.89 20.94 -18.21
C GLY A 151 -5.18 20.14 -19.30
N LYS A 152 -5.17 18.83 -19.15
CA LYS A 152 -5.51 17.79 -20.12
C LYS A 152 -6.06 16.64 -19.28
N PRO A 153 -7.19 15.99 -19.64
CA PRO A 153 -7.57 14.76 -18.98
C PRO A 153 -6.45 13.73 -19.21
N LYS A 154 -5.50 13.65 -18.27
CA LYS A 154 -4.64 12.49 -18.16
C LYS A 154 -5.59 11.39 -17.73
N LYS A 155 -5.99 10.58 -18.71
CA LYS A 155 -6.64 9.28 -18.51
C LYS A 155 -6.10 8.69 -17.22
N LEU A 156 -6.97 8.32 -16.29
CA LEU A 156 -6.60 7.55 -15.11
C LEU A 156 -5.71 6.41 -15.59
N VAL A 157 -4.39 6.54 -15.45
CA VAL A 157 -3.48 5.57 -16.05
C VAL A 157 -3.37 4.42 -15.08
N ILE A 158 -4.40 3.58 -15.06
CA ILE A 158 -4.25 2.21 -14.57
C ILE A 158 -3.35 1.53 -15.60
N ILE A 159 -2.04 1.54 -15.34
CA ILE A 159 -1.10 0.82 -16.19
C ILE A 159 -1.16 -0.66 -15.81
N PHE A 160 -1.82 -1.47 -16.64
CA PHE A 160 -1.67 -2.92 -16.60
C PHE A 160 -0.40 -3.31 -17.38
N PHE A 161 0.73 -3.41 -16.69
CA PHE A 161 1.94 -4.06 -17.21
C PHE A 161 1.87 -5.57 -16.94
N ILE A 162 1.76 -6.37 -18.00
CA ILE A 162 2.13 -7.78 -17.94
C ILE A 162 3.66 -7.84 -18.06
N ILE A 163 4.36 -7.92 -16.93
CA ILE A 163 5.81 -8.14 -16.95
C ILE A 163 6.05 -9.64 -17.14
N LYS A 164 6.38 -10.04 -18.37
CA LYS A 164 6.86 -11.40 -18.67
C LYS A 164 8.34 -11.45 -18.29
N THR A 165 8.66 -12.00 -17.13
CA THR A 165 10.05 -12.24 -16.71
C THR A 165 10.69 -13.29 -17.65
N PRO A 166 11.87 -13.02 -18.23
CA PRO A 166 12.58 -14.03 -19.01
C PRO A 166 13.09 -15.13 -18.08
N SER A 167 12.76 -16.38 -18.40
CA SER A 167 13.34 -17.57 -17.75
C SER A 167 14.84 -17.59 -18.02
N ILE A 168 15.64 -17.33 -16.98
CA ILE A 168 17.08 -17.58 -17.01
C ILE A 168 17.25 -19.10 -16.88
N LYS A 169 17.46 -19.77 -18.02
CA LYS A 169 17.99 -21.14 -18.02
C LYS A 169 19.45 -21.07 -17.58
N THR A 170 19.72 -21.43 -16.33
CA THR A 170 21.07 -21.84 -15.93
C THR A 170 21.42 -23.12 -16.68
N LYS A 171 22.51 -23.05 -17.44
CA LYS A 171 23.13 -24.17 -18.16
C LYS A 171 23.78 -25.14 -17.17
#